data_AF-A0A7X5UVM2-F1
#
_entry.id   AF-A0A7X5UVM2-F1
#
_cell.length_a   1.000
_cell.length_b   1.000
_cell.length_c   1.000
_cell.angle_alpha   90.00
_cell.angle_beta   90.00
_cell.angle_gamma   90.00
#
_symmetry.space_group_name_H-M   'P 1'
#
loop_
_entity.id
_entity.type
_entity.pdbx_description
1 polymer ?
#
loop_
_entity_poly.entity_id
_entity_poly.type
_entity_poly.pdbx_seq_one_letter_code
_entity_poly.pdbx_strand_id
1 'polypeptide(L)'
;MKPTVLHPPAHQDIQAALLRIARAIDSETEGLYERKDAGLADSIPALRAIGFLLLELGFTVAEEAEVDCTEVESAVARAYGLPGHAA
;
A
#
# COMPACT_ATOMS: atom_id res chain seq x y z
N MET A 1 -7.95 -30.85 1.32
CA MET A 1 -7.32 -29.68 0.66
C MET A 1 -8.41 -28.84 0.05
N LYS A 2 -8.59 -27.57 0.49
CA LYS A 2 -9.48 -26.65 -0.23
C LYS A 2 -8.80 -26.31 -1.57
N PRO A 3 -9.52 -26.31 -2.69
CA PRO A 3 -8.91 -25.93 -3.96
C PRO A 3 -8.51 -24.45 -3.87
N THR A 4 -7.22 -24.18 -4.02
CA THR A 4 -6.73 -22.82 -4.30
C THR A 4 -7.33 -22.43 -5.64
N VAL A 5 -8.33 -21.57 -5.62
CA VAL A 5 -8.86 -20.98 -6.85
C VAL A 5 -7.74 -20.12 -7.42
N LEU A 6 -7.06 -20.61 -8.45
CA LEU A 6 -6.06 -19.82 -9.17
C LEU A 6 -6.80 -18.72 -9.91
N HIS A 7 -6.64 -17.49 -9.46
CA HIS A 7 -7.24 -16.36 -10.14
C HIS A 7 -6.47 -16.09 -11.45
N PRO A 8 -7.14 -15.60 -12.51
CA PRO A 8 -6.44 -15.21 -13.73
C PRO A 8 -5.33 -14.20 -13.41
N PRO A 9 -4.13 -14.36 -14.03
CA PRO A 9 -3.02 -13.45 -13.84
C PRO A 9 -3.37 -12.05 -14.33
N ALA A 10 -2.72 -11.02 -13.78
CA ALA A 10 -3.07 -9.62 -14.03
C ALA A 10 -3.03 -9.21 -15.51
N HIS A 11 -2.14 -9.80 -16.32
CA HIS A 11 -2.07 -9.50 -17.75
C HIS A 11 -3.27 -10.03 -18.57
N GLN A 12 -4.10 -10.90 -17.99
CA GLN A 12 -5.33 -11.41 -18.62
C GLN A 12 -6.57 -10.61 -18.21
N ASP A 13 -6.57 -10.05 -16.99
CA ASP A 13 -7.67 -9.21 -16.48
C ASP A 13 -7.12 -8.22 -15.44
N ILE A 14 -6.69 -7.05 -15.92
CA ILE A 14 -6.10 -6.01 -15.07
C ILE A 14 -7.14 -5.42 -14.11
N GLN A 15 -8.40 -5.29 -14.51
CA GLN A 15 -9.45 -4.71 -13.68
C GLN A 15 -9.77 -5.60 -12.49
N ALA A 16 -9.87 -6.92 -12.70
CA ALA A 16 -10.00 -7.87 -11.60
C ALA A 16 -8.78 -7.87 -10.68
N ALA A 17 -7.56 -7.73 -11.23
CA ALA A 17 -6.34 -7.65 -10.42
C ALA A 17 -6.32 -6.41 -9.51
N LEU A 18 -6.65 -5.23 -10.05
CA LEU A 18 -6.76 -3.99 -9.28
C LEU A 18 -7.79 -4.09 -8.16
N LEU A 19 -8.98 -4.66 -8.45
CA LEU A 19 -10.01 -4.87 -7.44
C LEU A 19 -9.57 -5.83 -6.33
N ARG A 20 -8.82 -6.88 -6.66
CA ARG A 20 -8.27 -7.80 -5.65
C ARG A 20 -7.26 -7.10 -4.74
N ILE A 21 -6.39 -6.26 -5.28
CA ILE A 21 -5.42 -5.49 -4.50
C ILE A 21 -6.14 -4.53 -3.55
N ALA A 22 -7.10 -3.76 -4.06
CA ALA A 22 -7.89 -2.84 -3.24
C ALA A 22 -8.59 -3.57 -2.08
N ARG A 23 -9.26 -4.69 -2.37
CA ARG A 23 -9.94 -5.49 -1.35
C ARG A 23 -8.99 -6.09 -0.32
N ALA A 24 -7.80 -6.50 -0.74
CA ALA A 24 -6.79 -7.01 0.18
C ALA A 24 -6.37 -5.91 1.17
N ILE A 25 -6.11 -4.70 0.68
CA ILE A 25 -5.79 -3.55 1.52
C ILE A 25 -6.94 -3.25 2.48
N ASP A 26 -8.17 -3.13 1.97
CA ASP A 26 -9.35 -2.86 2.79
C ASP A 26 -9.53 -3.91 3.90
N SER A 27 -9.37 -5.20 3.58
CA SER A 27 -9.53 -6.28 4.54
C SER A 27 -8.49 -6.27 5.67
N GLU A 28 -7.28 -5.76 5.39
CA GLU A 28 -6.21 -5.66 6.39
C GLU A 28 -6.32 -4.37 7.22
N THR A 29 -7.01 -3.34 6.72
CA THR A 29 -7.08 -2.03 7.38
C THR A 29 -8.41 -1.71 8.04
N GLU A 30 -9.52 -2.35 7.65
CA GLU A 30 -10.87 -2.06 8.18
C GLU A 30 -10.92 -2.12 9.71
N GLY A 31 -10.48 -3.23 10.30
CA GLY A 31 -10.43 -3.37 11.76
C GLY A 31 -9.48 -2.38 12.44
N LEU A 32 -8.42 -1.93 11.76
CA LEU A 32 -7.52 -0.90 12.30
C LEU A 32 -8.17 0.48 12.29
N TYR A 33 -9.00 0.79 11.28
CA TYR A 33 -9.77 2.03 11.25
C TYR A 33 -10.77 2.10 12.39
N GLU A 34 -11.53 1.03 12.63
CA GLU A 34 -12.46 0.94 13.75
C GLU A 34 -11.77 1.15 15.10
N ARG A 35 -10.60 0.51 15.29
CA ARG A 35 -9.79 0.67 16.50
C ARG A 35 -9.27 2.10 16.68
N LYS A 36 -8.84 2.74 15.60
CA LYS A 36 -8.40 4.14 15.60
C LYS A 36 -9.53 5.06 16.02
N ASP A 37 -10.72 4.85 15.46
CA ASP A 37 -11.91 5.65 15.75
C ASP A 37 -12.43 5.40 17.18
N ALA A 38 -12.17 4.22 17.74
CA ALA A 38 -12.38 3.91 19.17
C ALA A 38 -11.30 4.48 20.10
N GLY A 39 -10.29 5.18 19.58
CA GLY A 39 -9.21 5.80 20.35
C GLY A 39 -8.13 4.83 20.86
N LEU A 40 -8.05 3.61 20.31
CA LEU A 40 -7.04 2.64 20.68
C LEU A 40 -5.68 2.98 20.05
N ALA A 41 -4.67 3.16 20.90
CA ALA A 41 -3.37 3.72 20.54
C ALA A 41 -2.50 2.83 19.61
N ASP A 42 -2.81 1.55 19.49
CA ASP A 42 -2.05 0.57 18.71
C ASP A 42 -2.39 0.58 17.21
N SER A 43 -3.51 1.16 16.83
CA SER A 43 -3.96 1.26 15.43
C SER A 43 -3.04 2.14 14.56
N ILE A 44 -2.57 3.28 15.08
CA ILE A 44 -1.80 4.25 14.30
C ILE A 44 -0.42 3.69 13.85
N PRO A 45 0.39 3.06 14.73
CA PRO A 45 1.64 2.45 14.31
C PRO A 45 1.45 1.38 13.22
N ALA A 46 0.42 0.53 13.33
CA ALA A 46 0.11 -0.49 12.34
C ALA A 46 -0.31 0.12 10.98
N LEU A 47 -1.20 1.11 11.00
CA LEU A 47 -1.62 1.84 9.80
C LEU A 47 -0.46 2.55 9.10
N ARG A 48 0.49 3.12 9.87
CA ARG A 48 1.71 3.71 9.30
C ARG A 48 2.59 2.68 8.61
N ALA A 49 2.82 1.52 9.25
CA ALA A 49 3.62 0.46 8.67
C ALA A 49 3.02 -0.06 7.35
N ILE A 50 1.70 -0.30 7.33
CA ILE A 50 0.97 -0.69 6.11
C ILE A 50 1.08 0.41 5.05
N GLY A 51 0.82 1.67 5.42
CA GLY A 51 0.89 2.80 4.50
C GLY A 51 2.26 2.96 3.84
N PHE A 52 3.35 2.79 4.59
CA PHE A 52 4.70 2.85 4.03
C PHE A 52 5.00 1.72 3.05
N LEU A 53 4.61 0.48 3.38
CA LEU A 53 4.78 -0.65 2.48
C LEU A 53 4.01 -0.42 1.16
N LEU A 54 2.79 0.13 1.23
CA LEU A 54 2.00 0.41 0.03
C LEU A 54 2.63 1.49 -0.86
N LEU A 55 3.23 2.52 -0.25
CA LEU A 55 3.98 3.54 -1.00
C LEU A 55 5.21 2.92 -1.69
N GLU A 56 6.00 2.14 -0.95
CA GLU A 56 7.19 1.44 -1.48
C GLU A 56 6.84 0.54 -2.68
N LEU A 57 5.84 -0.34 -2.51
CA LEU A 57 5.40 -1.23 -3.59
C LEU A 57 4.82 -0.46 -4.78
N GLY A 58 4.11 0.65 -4.51
CA GLY A 58 3.58 1.54 -5.54
C GLY A 58 4.68 2.18 -6.38
N PHE A 59 5.73 2.69 -5.73
CA PHE A 59 6.90 3.26 -6.42
C PHE A 59 7.62 2.22 -7.27
N THR A 60 7.85 1.00 -6.76
CA THR A 60 8.47 -0.08 -7.55
C THR A 60 7.68 -0.39 -8.83
N VAL A 61 6.35 -0.52 -8.74
CA VAL A 61 5.51 -0.80 -9.93
C VAL A 61 5.51 0.38 -10.91
N ALA A 62 5.54 1.62 -10.40
CA ALA A 62 5.55 2.83 -11.20
C ALA A 62 6.90 3.01 -11.94
N GLU A 63 8.01 2.76 -11.26
CA GLU A 63 9.36 2.79 -11.85
C GLU A 63 9.51 1.79 -12.99
N GLU A 64 9.07 0.54 -12.79
CA GLU A 64 9.04 -0.50 -13.84
C GLU A 64 8.11 -0.15 -15.01
N ALA A 65 7.19 0.81 -14.80
CA ALA A 65 6.32 1.35 -15.84
C ALA A 65 6.82 2.69 -16.42
N GLU A 66 8.08 3.08 -16.13
CA GLU A 66 8.72 4.32 -16.57
C GLU A 66 7.99 5.60 -16.10
N VAL A 67 7.27 5.54 -14.98
CA VAL A 67 6.62 6.69 -14.37
C VAL A 67 7.59 7.40 -13.43
N ASP A 68 7.86 8.68 -13.71
CA ASP A 68 8.71 9.51 -12.84
C ASP A 68 7.98 9.83 -11.52
N CYS A 69 8.46 9.19 -10.44
CA CYS A 69 7.94 9.37 -9.08
C CYS A 69 8.83 10.26 -8.21
N THR A 70 9.91 10.84 -8.75
CA THR A 70 10.97 11.50 -7.97
C THR A 70 10.43 12.60 -7.04
N GLU A 71 9.52 13.44 -7.54
CA GLU A 71 8.93 14.51 -6.74
C GLU A 71 8.04 13.98 -5.61
N VAL A 72 7.31 12.89 -5.87
CA VAL A 72 6.39 12.26 -4.91
C VAL A 72 7.19 11.55 -3.82
N GLU A 73 8.21 10.78 -4.19
CA GLU A 73 9.13 10.13 -3.25
C GLU A 73 9.80 11.16 -2.35
N SER A 74 10.31 12.24 -2.93
CA SER A 74 10.91 13.35 -2.19
C SER A 74 9.91 14.00 -1.22
N ALA A 75 8.66 14.20 -1.65
CA ALA A 75 7.61 14.77 -0.80
C ALA A 75 7.24 13.83 0.37
N VAL A 76 7.09 12.53 0.10
CA VAL A 76 6.85 11.50 1.13
C VAL A 76 8.01 11.49 2.12
N ALA A 77 9.24 11.40 1.63
CA ALA A 77 10.41 11.29 2.50
C ALA A 77 10.60 12.52 3.40
N ARG A 78 10.32 13.73 2.90
CA ARG A 78 10.25 14.95 3.72
C ARG A 78 9.13 14.91 4.75
N ALA A 79 7.92 14.51 4.36
CA ALA A 79 6.76 14.46 5.25
C ALA A 79 6.97 13.50 6.44
N TYR A 80 7.78 12.46 6.26
CA TYR A 80 8.03 11.42 7.25
C TYR A 80 9.44 11.46 7.87
N GLY A 81 10.29 12.41 7.45
CA GLY A 81 11.65 12.55 7.98
C GLY A 81 12.55 11.35 7.67
N LEU A 82 12.39 10.73 6.51
CA LEU A 82 13.17 9.55 6.12
C LEU A 82 14.64 9.95 5.78
N PRO A 83 15.64 9.18 6.24
CA PRO A 83 17.05 9.47 5.96
C PRO A 83 17.38 9.37 4.46
N GLY A 84 18.32 10.19 3.99
CA GLY A 84 18.77 10.22 2.59
C GLY A 84 17.96 11.10 1.64
N HIS A 85 16.88 11.72 2.13
CA HIS A 85 15.94 12.52 1.32
C HIS A 85 15.56 13.86 1.99
N ALA A 86 16.29 14.24 3.05
CA ALA A 86 16.24 15.59 3.59
C ALA A 86 16.98 16.52 2.63
N ALA A 87 16.35 17.64 2.31
CA ALA A 87 16.95 18.74 1.56
C ALA A 87 18.20 19.29 2.27
#